data_AF-E1QSB5-F1
#
_entry.id   AF-E1QSB5-F1
#
_cell.length_a   1.000
_cell.length_b   1.000
_cell.length_c   1.000
_cell.angle_alpha   90.00
_cell.angle_beta   90.00
_cell.angle_gamma   90.00
#
_symmetry.space_group_name_H-M   'P 1'
#
loop_
_entity.id
_entity.type
_entity.pdbx_description
1 polymer ?
#
loop_
_entity_poly.entity_id
_entity_poly.type
_entity_poly.pdbx_seq_one_letter_code
_entity_poly.pdbx_strand_id
1 'polypeptide(L)'
;MALNGLRICWDIKVKDEKRLRCDEEVGDPRTTEEVMKLINEFLNRVEKHKAILLSNLITPFDHTISALNEWLKKIETNIEAGNDRSVAELRKTMYELSMGIRELAQQVREAWLSKYRSELEELIVKLMKGEVTVLIKGDALNKNKSFIVNLRARHLSVAIERVAVSGSITITLRLIGRKGIYIVAPRLLSNNLLKPAEYGLLLTDGTIDKDGYPKMNTNHLWQIIVFSLAYPGKVRLAIDGVNLNNGDVKVKWELRAISHKTKFKSKAKITKKVLKLNYDEFLTFLLFAVLGDGNIYIKRKKKVIDITIGGSKHELWKGIIEMMESLGFKNYGSRNTKRYELRSSKAVALAKEWLNNALVKVIVECLSQLPDADKLRNLITLASMRVKPHGRSMIEIIDDVWMNINVRDAGYVELRAWRRRLEDARAIQEALRRAGYEAKLREARGGFEIYINKGQAKRSPELLIKICGALRKMYEDAISENNERKAEKIARAIITLNCPVPCSESTRLKILPL
;
A
#
# COMPACT_ATOMS: atom_id res chain seq x y z
N MET A 1 2.00 5.43 -38.52
CA MET A 1 1.00 6.31 -39.17
C MET A 1 1.54 7.74 -39.09
N ALA A 2 1.66 8.45 -40.21
CA ALA A 2 2.22 9.80 -40.24
C ALA A 2 1.11 10.83 -39.94
N LEU A 3 1.10 11.44 -38.75
CA LEU A 3 0.18 12.54 -38.40
C LEU A 3 0.78 13.86 -38.92
N ASN A 4 0.85 14.02 -40.24
CA ASN A 4 1.34 15.25 -40.87
C ASN A 4 0.27 16.35 -40.72
N GLY A 5 0.68 17.56 -40.31
CA GLY A 5 -0.19 18.75 -40.30
C GLY A 5 -0.88 19.10 -38.96
N LEU A 6 -0.53 18.46 -37.84
CA LEU A 6 -1.06 18.87 -36.53
C LEU A 6 -0.54 20.25 -36.12
N ARG A 7 -1.45 21.15 -35.75
CA ARG A 7 -1.12 22.44 -35.16
C ARG A 7 -0.75 22.25 -33.68
N ILE A 8 0.53 22.40 -33.34
CA ILE A 8 1.05 22.27 -31.97
C ILE A 8 1.38 23.65 -31.41
N CYS A 9 0.85 23.99 -30.24
CA CYS A 9 1.12 25.27 -29.59
C CYS A 9 1.47 25.13 -28.11
N TRP A 10 2.21 26.11 -27.59
CA TRP A 10 2.35 26.28 -26.14
C TRP A 10 1.01 26.66 -25.49
N ASP A 11 0.76 26.08 -24.32
CA ASP A 11 -0.36 26.38 -23.44
C ASP A 11 -0.18 27.75 -22.76
N ILE A 12 -1.15 28.67 -22.98
CA ILE A 12 -1.32 29.87 -22.15
C ILE A 12 -2.66 29.89 -21.41
N LYS A 13 -2.62 30.29 -20.14
CA LYS A 13 -3.82 30.54 -19.33
C LYS A 13 -4.27 31.98 -19.51
N VAL A 14 -5.33 32.19 -20.30
CA VAL A 14 -5.94 33.52 -20.48
C VAL A 14 -6.77 33.87 -19.24
N LYS A 15 -6.65 35.12 -18.79
CA LYS A 15 -7.41 35.65 -17.64
C LYS A 15 -8.92 35.51 -17.94
N ASP A 16 -9.69 35.09 -16.95
CA ASP A 16 -11.16 34.90 -17.01
C ASP A 16 -11.67 33.74 -17.89
N GLU A 17 -10.80 33.03 -18.59
CA GLU A 17 -11.18 31.82 -19.32
C GLU A 17 -11.06 30.55 -18.48
N LYS A 18 -12.04 29.65 -18.62
CA LYS A 18 -11.98 28.30 -18.04
C LYS A 18 -11.03 27.36 -18.79
N ARG A 19 -10.54 27.76 -19.97
CA ARG A 19 -9.74 26.94 -20.90
C ARG A 19 -8.46 27.67 -21.29
N LEU A 20 -7.40 26.90 -21.52
CA LEU A 20 -6.11 27.42 -22.02
C LEU A 20 -6.21 27.68 -23.53
N ARG A 21 -5.42 28.60 -24.08
CA ARG A 21 -5.38 28.85 -25.53
C ARG A 21 -4.05 28.44 -26.14
N CYS A 22 -4.04 28.30 -27.46
CA CYS A 22 -2.82 28.24 -28.26
C CYS A 22 -2.15 29.61 -28.18
N ASP A 23 -0.90 29.64 -27.73
CA ASP A 23 -0.04 30.81 -27.75
C ASP A 23 0.82 30.77 -29.03
N GLU A 24 2.13 30.56 -28.89
CA GLU A 24 3.04 30.38 -30.02
C GLU A 24 3.02 28.94 -30.56
N GLU A 25 3.10 28.82 -31.88
CA GLU A 25 3.27 27.53 -32.56
C GLU A 25 4.67 26.96 -32.33
N VAL A 26 4.73 25.64 -32.17
CA VAL A 26 5.97 24.93 -31.89
C VAL A 26 6.66 24.57 -33.20
N GLY A 27 7.78 25.25 -33.48
CA GLY A 27 8.62 24.97 -34.66
C GLY A 27 9.74 23.95 -34.45
N ASP A 28 10.07 23.58 -33.20
CA ASP A 28 11.19 22.66 -32.90
C ASP A 28 10.83 21.20 -33.25
N PRO A 29 11.52 20.55 -34.22
CA PRO A 29 11.21 19.19 -34.66
C PRO A 29 11.31 18.15 -33.54
N ARG A 30 12.22 18.33 -32.58
CA ARG A 30 12.41 17.39 -31.46
C ARG A 30 11.25 17.43 -30.48
N THR A 31 10.73 18.62 -30.20
CA THR A 31 9.51 18.78 -29.40
C THR A 31 8.32 18.14 -30.11
N THR A 32 8.18 18.35 -31.42
CA THR A 32 7.14 17.70 -32.24
C THR A 32 7.22 16.18 -32.19
N GLU A 33 8.43 15.60 -32.30
CA GLU A 33 8.62 14.15 -32.19
C GLU A 33 8.15 13.58 -30.83
N GLU A 34 8.49 14.25 -29.73
CA GLU A 34 8.05 13.83 -28.39
C GLU A 34 6.52 13.95 -28.23
N VAL A 35 5.91 15.01 -28.77
CA VAL A 35 4.44 15.16 -28.80
C VAL A 35 3.79 13.99 -29.54
N MET A 36 4.33 13.65 -30.70
CA MET A 36 3.84 12.55 -31.54
C MET A 36 3.95 11.20 -30.85
N LYS A 37 5.05 10.96 -30.13
CA LYS A 37 5.22 9.77 -29.29
C LYS A 37 4.14 9.67 -28.21
N LEU A 38 3.84 10.78 -27.52
CA LEU A 38 2.78 10.82 -26.50
C LEU A 38 1.38 10.60 -27.10
N ILE A 39 1.10 11.19 -28.26
CA ILE A 39 -0.16 10.96 -28.99
C ILE A 39 -0.30 9.50 -29.42
N ASN A 40 0.75 8.90 -29.97
CA ASN A 40 0.73 7.49 -30.37
C ASN A 40 0.50 6.57 -29.17
N GLU A 41 1.12 6.85 -28.02
CA GLU A 41 0.85 6.11 -26.79
C GLU A 41 -0.63 6.23 -26.37
N PHE A 42 -1.23 7.42 -26.50
CA PHE A 42 -2.66 7.60 -26.27
C PHE A 42 -3.53 6.76 -27.19
N LEU A 43 -3.30 6.83 -28.51
CA LEU A 43 -4.05 6.04 -29.49
C LEU A 43 -3.91 4.53 -29.23
N ASN A 44 -2.71 4.07 -28.91
CA ASN A 44 -2.45 2.67 -28.56
C ASN A 44 -3.24 2.22 -27.32
N ARG A 45 -3.30 3.04 -26.26
CA ARG A 45 -4.09 2.71 -25.06
C ARG A 45 -5.59 2.77 -25.32
N VAL A 46 -6.05 3.69 -26.16
CA VAL A 46 -7.46 3.74 -26.57
C VAL A 46 -7.83 2.46 -27.33
N GLU A 47 -7.03 2.07 -28.32
CA GLU A 47 -7.28 0.87 -29.12
C GLU A 47 -7.28 -0.39 -28.24
N LYS A 48 -6.30 -0.51 -27.34
CA LYS A 48 -6.23 -1.60 -26.36
C LYS A 48 -7.48 -1.70 -25.51
N HIS A 49 -8.07 -0.58 -25.13
CA HIS A 49 -9.23 -0.50 -24.23
C HIS A 49 -10.53 -0.13 -24.96
N LYS A 50 -10.59 -0.27 -26.29
CA LYS A 50 -11.72 0.18 -27.12
C LYS A 50 -13.06 -0.44 -26.71
N ALA A 51 -13.02 -1.71 -26.27
CA ALA A 51 -14.19 -2.45 -25.82
C ALA A 51 -14.86 -1.85 -24.56
N ILE A 52 -14.14 -1.01 -23.82
CA ILE A 52 -14.64 -0.31 -22.63
C ILE A 52 -14.86 1.18 -22.93
N LEU A 53 -13.97 1.81 -23.71
CA LEU A 53 -14.03 3.25 -23.95
C LEU A 53 -15.07 3.64 -25.00
N LEU A 54 -15.18 2.86 -26.09
CA LEU A 54 -15.97 3.20 -27.27
C LEU A 54 -17.21 2.30 -27.44
N SER A 55 -17.43 1.37 -26.51
CA SER A 55 -18.60 0.48 -26.53
C SER A 55 -19.90 1.19 -26.13
N ASN A 56 -21.01 0.74 -26.73
CA ASN A 56 -22.36 1.15 -26.36
C ASN A 56 -22.93 0.38 -25.16
N LEU A 57 -22.30 -0.74 -24.79
CA LEU A 57 -22.79 -1.66 -23.75
C LEU A 57 -21.98 -1.54 -22.45
N ILE A 58 -20.66 -1.44 -22.59
CA ILE A 58 -19.71 -1.44 -21.49
C ILE A 58 -18.99 -0.09 -21.46
N THR A 59 -18.79 0.44 -20.27
CA THR A 59 -18.21 1.75 -19.98
C THR A 59 -17.14 1.64 -18.90
N PRO A 60 -16.28 2.66 -18.72
CA PRO A 60 -15.31 2.71 -17.63
C PRO A 60 -15.91 2.62 -16.21
N PHE A 61 -17.22 2.86 -16.07
CA PHE A 61 -17.90 2.95 -14.78
C PHE A 61 -18.56 1.63 -14.37
N ASP A 62 -18.79 0.71 -15.30
CA ASP A 62 -19.55 -0.53 -15.05
C ASP A 62 -18.88 -1.42 -14.01
N HIS A 63 -17.56 -1.60 -14.07
CA HIS A 63 -16.82 -2.35 -13.06
C HIS A 63 -17.03 -1.76 -11.66
N THR A 64 -17.02 -0.43 -11.55
CA THR A 64 -17.22 0.26 -10.28
C THR A 64 -18.65 0.08 -9.76
N ILE A 65 -19.66 0.20 -10.64
CA ILE A 65 -21.06 0.00 -10.29
C ILE A 65 -21.31 -1.44 -9.84
N SER A 66 -20.76 -2.43 -10.56
CA SER A 66 -20.87 -3.85 -10.19
C SER A 66 -20.22 -4.13 -8.84
N ALA A 67 -18.98 -3.65 -8.63
CA ALA A 67 -18.25 -3.79 -7.38
C ALA A 67 -19.03 -3.22 -6.19
N LEU A 68 -19.63 -2.03 -6.34
CA LEU A 68 -20.47 -1.41 -5.32
C LEU A 68 -21.76 -2.20 -5.08
N ASN A 69 -22.43 -2.67 -6.13
CA ASN A 69 -23.66 -3.47 -6.01
C ASN A 69 -23.42 -4.77 -5.22
N GLU A 70 -22.36 -5.50 -5.54
CA GLU A 70 -21.99 -6.73 -4.83
C GLU A 70 -21.63 -6.45 -3.37
N TRP A 71 -20.87 -5.37 -3.13
CA TRP A 71 -20.46 -5.00 -1.79
C TRP A 71 -21.62 -4.50 -0.92
N LEU A 72 -22.54 -3.70 -1.49
CA LEU A 72 -23.73 -3.20 -0.80
C LEU A 72 -24.61 -4.34 -0.30
N LYS A 73 -24.85 -5.37 -1.13
CA LYS A 73 -25.58 -6.59 -0.72
C LYS A 73 -24.93 -7.27 0.49
N LYS A 74 -23.60 -7.39 0.50
CA LYS A 74 -22.86 -7.99 1.62
C LYS A 74 -22.94 -7.15 2.89
N ILE A 75 -22.84 -5.82 2.77
CA ILE A 75 -22.91 -4.90 3.91
C ILE A 75 -24.31 -4.93 4.51
N GLU A 76 -25.36 -4.94 3.69
CA GLU A 76 -26.76 -4.99 4.11
C GLU A 76 -27.01 -6.19 5.03
N THR A 77 -26.64 -7.40 4.60
CA THR A 77 -26.72 -8.61 5.44
C THR A 77 -25.92 -8.48 6.75
N ASN A 78 -24.78 -7.78 6.73
CA ASN A 78 -23.95 -7.59 7.91
C ASN A 78 -24.46 -6.51 8.87
N ILE A 79 -25.35 -5.61 8.44
CA ILE A 79 -25.99 -4.62 9.32
C ILE A 79 -26.92 -5.33 10.31
N GLU A 80 -27.64 -6.35 9.84
CA GLU A 80 -28.63 -7.09 10.63
C GLU A 80 -28.00 -8.13 11.59
N ALA A 81 -26.75 -8.54 11.34
CA ALA A 81 -26.10 -9.65 12.02
C ALA A 81 -25.34 -9.29 13.33
N GLY A 82 -25.46 -8.06 13.85
CA GLY A 82 -24.63 -7.58 14.97
C GLY A 82 -25.39 -7.05 16.18
N ASN A 83 -24.95 -7.39 17.38
CA ASN A 83 -25.51 -6.87 18.65
C ASN A 83 -24.91 -5.53 19.10
N ASP A 84 -23.78 -5.08 18.52
CA ASP A 84 -23.14 -3.81 18.87
C ASP A 84 -23.72 -2.65 18.04
N ARG A 85 -24.40 -1.72 18.72
CA ARG A 85 -25.04 -0.55 18.11
C ARG A 85 -24.05 0.35 17.35
N SER A 86 -22.84 0.55 17.88
CA SER A 86 -21.83 1.42 17.25
C SER A 86 -21.32 0.80 15.95
N VAL A 87 -21.15 -0.53 15.93
CA VAL A 87 -20.76 -1.28 14.73
C VAL A 87 -21.88 -1.27 13.68
N ALA A 88 -23.13 -1.46 14.10
CA ALA A 88 -24.29 -1.38 13.20
C ALA A 88 -24.43 0.01 12.57
N GLU A 89 -24.31 1.08 13.36
CA GLU A 89 -24.38 2.47 12.88
C GLU A 89 -23.23 2.80 11.90
N LEU A 90 -22.03 2.29 12.18
CA LEU A 90 -20.89 2.39 11.28
C LEU A 90 -21.13 1.68 9.94
N ARG A 91 -21.64 0.44 9.96
CA ARG A 91 -21.98 -0.30 8.74
C ARG A 91 -23.08 0.40 7.94
N LYS A 92 -24.12 0.89 8.62
CA LYS A 92 -25.20 1.68 8.00
C LYS A 92 -24.65 2.94 7.32
N THR A 93 -23.77 3.67 8.00
CA THR A 93 -23.13 4.86 7.41
C THR A 93 -22.29 4.49 6.19
N MET A 94 -21.49 3.42 6.24
CA MET A 94 -20.73 2.97 5.08
C MET A 94 -21.63 2.56 3.91
N TYR A 95 -22.79 1.93 4.18
CA TYR A 95 -23.80 1.60 3.18
C TYR A 95 -24.36 2.87 2.52
N GLU A 96 -24.82 3.83 3.30
CA GLU A 96 -25.40 5.10 2.81
C GLU A 96 -24.40 5.91 1.97
N LEU A 97 -23.15 5.99 2.43
CA LEU A 97 -22.08 6.65 1.66
C LEU A 97 -21.88 5.95 0.30
N SER A 98 -21.82 4.62 0.29
CA SER A 98 -21.63 3.83 -0.93
C SER A 98 -22.80 3.89 -1.90
N MET A 99 -24.03 4.06 -1.41
CA MET A 99 -25.20 4.32 -2.24
C MET A 99 -25.02 5.61 -3.04
N GLY A 100 -24.56 6.69 -2.40
CA GLY A 100 -24.24 7.94 -3.08
C GLY A 100 -23.10 7.81 -4.10
N ILE A 101 -22.04 7.05 -3.77
CA ILE A 101 -20.94 6.76 -4.71
C ILE A 101 -21.47 6.03 -5.96
N ARG A 102 -22.33 5.03 -5.76
CA ARG A 102 -22.93 4.24 -6.85
C ARG A 102 -23.81 5.11 -7.74
N GLU A 103 -24.68 5.92 -7.14
CA GLU A 103 -25.59 6.81 -7.87
C GLU A 103 -24.81 7.80 -8.75
N LEU A 104 -23.74 8.41 -8.21
CA LEU A 104 -22.88 9.27 -9.00
C LEU A 104 -22.21 8.52 -10.15
N ALA A 105 -21.74 7.29 -9.93
CA ALA A 105 -21.17 6.47 -11.00
C ALA A 105 -22.19 6.16 -12.10
N GLN A 106 -23.45 5.89 -11.74
CA GLN A 106 -24.55 5.67 -12.71
C GLN A 106 -24.84 6.92 -13.53
N GLN A 107 -24.97 8.09 -12.89
CA GLN A 107 -25.19 9.36 -13.58
C GLN A 107 -24.04 9.68 -14.57
N VAL A 108 -22.79 9.37 -14.18
CA VAL A 108 -21.62 9.57 -15.06
C VAL A 108 -21.53 8.52 -16.17
N ARG A 109 -21.99 7.28 -15.92
CA ARG A 109 -22.13 6.25 -16.96
C ARG A 109 -23.10 6.69 -18.06
N GLU A 110 -24.28 7.18 -17.70
CA GLU A 110 -25.27 7.69 -18.66
C GLU A 110 -24.72 8.88 -19.46
N ALA A 111 -24.01 9.76 -18.78
CA ALA A 111 -23.29 10.86 -19.41
C ALA A 111 -22.21 10.40 -20.39
N TRP A 112 -21.53 9.29 -20.07
CA TRP A 112 -20.52 8.71 -20.94
C TRP A 112 -21.14 8.24 -22.25
N LEU A 113 -22.19 7.44 -22.15
CA LEU A 113 -22.90 6.87 -23.30
C LEU A 113 -23.54 7.95 -24.19
N SER A 114 -24.15 8.97 -23.58
CA SER A 114 -24.85 10.03 -24.32
C SER A 114 -23.93 11.08 -24.94
N LYS A 115 -22.69 11.22 -24.45
CA LYS A 115 -21.90 12.42 -24.74
C LYS A 115 -20.38 12.22 -24.79
N TYR A 116 -19.77 11.65 -23.75
CA TYR A 116 -18.30 11.61 -23.70
C TYR A 116 -17.71 10.59 -24.66
N ARG A 117 -18.42 9.49 -24.91
CA ARG A 117 -18.01 8.44 -25.85
C ARG A 117 -17.90 8.97 -27.27
N SER A 118 -18.97 9.60 -27.78
CA SER A 118 -18.98 10.17 -29.12
C SER A 118 -17.98 11.31 -29.30
N GLU A 119 -17.79 12.15 -28.27
CA GLU A 119 -16.73 13.17 -28.30
C GLU A 119 -15.32 12.58 -28.33
N LEU A 120 -15.09 11.45 -27.65
CA LEU A 120 -13.81 10.74 -27.72
C LEU A 120 -13.58 10.16 -29.12
N GLU A 121 -14.59 9.50 -29.71
CA GLU A 121 -14.55 8.98 -31.08
C GLU A 121 -14.23 10.09 -32.09
N GLU A 122 -14.96 11.21 -32.02
CA GLU A 122 -14.74 12.38 -32.88
C GLU A 122 -13.33 12.96 -32.71
N LEU A 123 -12.86 13.07 -31.46
CA LEU A 123 -11.52 13.58 -31.17
C LEU A 123 -10.44 12.69 -31.79
N ILE A 124 -10.59 11.36 -31.73
CA ILE A 124 -9.65 10.41 -32.34
C ILE A 124 -9.64 10.58 -33.86
N VAL A 125 -10.81 10.65 -34.50
CA VAL A 125 -10.92 10.82 -35.96
C VAL A 125 -10.26 12.13 -36.39
N LYS A 126 -10.58 13.24 -35.72
CA LYS A 126 -9.97 14.55 -36.01
C LYS A 126 -8.46 14.54 -35.78
N LEU A 127 -8.00 13.85 -34.73
CA LEU A 127 -6.57 13.73 -34.43
C LEU A 127 -5.83 12.97 -35.55
N MET A 128 -6.41 11.88 -36.06
CA MET A 128 -5.85 11.12 -37.18
C MET A 128 -5.79 11.92 -38.49
N LYS A 129 -6.70 12.88 -38.68
CA LYS A 129 -6.73 13.77 -39.84
C LYS A 129 -5.86 15.03 -39.70
N GLY A 130 -5.23 15.24 -38.55
CA GLY A 130 -4.45 16.46 -38.29
C GLY A 130 -5.31 17.70 -37.95
N GLU A 131 -6.61 17.53 -37.73
CA GLU A 131 -7.57 18.64 -37.52
C GLU A 131 -7.61 19.14 -36.06
N VAL A 132 -6.90 18.48 -35.14
CA VAL A 132 -6.90 18.83 -33.72
C VAL A 132 -5.73 19.75 -33.40
N THR A 133 -6.01 20.89 -32.75
CA THR A 133 -4.97 21.70 -32.12
C THR A 133 -4.46 21.01 -30.85
N VAL A 134 -3.15 20.79 -30.79
CA VAL A 134 -2.47 20.13 -29.69
C VAL A 134 -1.83 21.20 -28.80
N LEU A 135 -2.17 21.19 -27.50
CA LEU A 135 -1.64 22.15 -26.54
C LEU A 135 -0.59 21.49 -25.65
N ILE A 136 0.61 22.06 -25.58
CA ILE A 136 1.72 21.48 -24.83
C ILE A 136 2.13 22.36 -23.65
N LYS A 137 2.58 21.72 -22.56
CA LYS A 137 3.10 22.39 -21.37
C LYS A 137 4.32 21.67 -20.82
N GLY A 138 5.31 22.43 -20.38
CA GLY A 138 6.52 21.91 -19.74
C GLY A 138 7.71 21.93 -20.69
N ASP A 139 8.65 21.01 -20.51
CA ASP A 139 9.88 20.97 -21.29
C ASP A 139 10.07 19.55 -21.85
N ALA A 140 9.91 19.42 -23.16
CA ALA A 140 9.94 18.14 -23.87
C ALA A 140 11.31 17.45 -23.77
N LEU A 141 12.39 18.23 -23.73
CA LEU A 141 13.76 17.73 -23.79
C LEU A 141 14.36 17.50 -22.39
N ASN A 142 13.83 18.20 -21.37
CA ASN A 142 14.29 18.05 -20.01
C ASN A 142 13.57 16.89 -19.29
N LYS A 143 14.29 15.78 -19.11
CA LYS A 143 13.79 14.60 -18.38
C LYS A 143 13.49 14.86 -16.90
N ASN A 144 14.05 15.93 -16.31
CA ASN A 144 13.80 16.32 -14.92
C ASN A 144 12.53 17.17 -14.75
N LYS A 145 11.86 17.54 -15.85
CA LYS A 145 10.56 18.22 -15.84
C LYS A 145 9.50 17.34 -16.50
N SER A 146 8.28 17.45 -16.01
CA SER A 146 7.13 16.82 -16.66
C SER A 146 6.82 17.56 -17.97
N PHE A 147 6.36 16.80 -18.97
CA PHE A 147 5.89 17.33 -20.24
C PHE A 147 4.48 16.81 -20.51
N ILE A 148 3.55 17.71 -20.82
CA ILE A 148 2.12 17.40 -20.90
C ILE A 148 1.58 17.82 -22.27
N VAL A 149 0.95 16.89 -22.96
CA VAL A 149 0.16 17.10 -24.17
C VAL A 149 -1.32 17.10 -23.79
N ASN A 150 -2.05 18.14 -24.19
CA ASN A 150 -3.48 18.28 -23.94
C ASN A 150 -4.25 18.30 -25.25
N LEU A 151 -5.25 17.42 -25.34
CA LEU A 151 -6.26 17.40 -26.40
C LEU A 151 -7.61 17.76 -25.80
N ARG A 152 -8.48 18.39 -26.59
CA ARG A 152 -9.74 18.94 -26.08
C ARG A 152 -10.90 18.72 -27.02
N ALA A 153 -12.02 18.37 -26.41
CA ALA A 153 -13.33 18.42 -27.00
C ALA A 153 -14.24 19.39 -26.21
N ARG A 154 -15.54 19.39 -26.52
CA ARG A 154 -16.49 20.31 -25.89
C ARG A 154 -16.68 19.98 -24.41
N HIS A 155 -16.65 18.72 -24.02
CA HIS A 155 -16.87 18.28 -22.64
C HIS A 155 -15.87 17.21 -22.18
N LEU A 156 -14.96 16.80 -23.04
CA LEU A 156 -13.84 15.92 -22.72
C LEU A 156 -12.51 16.68 -22.84
N SER A 157 -11.54 16.40 -21.99
CA SER A 157 -10.15 16.78 -22.22
C SER A 157 -9.22 15.61 -21.92
N VAL A 158 -8.30 15.34 -22.83
CA VAL A 158 -7.27 14.32 -22.68
C VAL A 158 -5.98 15.02 -22.26
N ALA A 159 -5.39 14.59 -21.15
CA ALA A 159 -4.07 15.01 -20.72
C ALA A 159 -3.13 13.80 -20.75
N ILE A 160 -2.05 13.90 -21.52
CA ILE A 160 -1.02 12.88 -21.68
C ILE A 160 0.27 13.46 -21.11
N GLU A 161 0.69 12.96 -19.95
CA GLU A 161 1.86 13.48 -19.23
C GLU A 161 2.99 12.45 -19.23
N ARG A 162 4.17 12.86 -19.72
CA ARG A 162 5.44 12.23 -19.36
C ARG A 162 5.88 12.76 -18.01
N VAL A 163 5.88 11.88 -17.00
CA VAL A 163 6.27 12.22 -15.64
C VAL A 163 7.79 12.42 -15.55
N ALA A 164 8.21 13.48 -14.87
CA ALA A 164 9.61 13.78 -14.61
C ALA A 164 10.35 12.59 -13.96
N VAL A 165 11.63 12.41 -14.31
CA VAL A 165 12.58 11.41 -13.78
C VAL A 165 12.22 9.96 -14.15
N SER A 166 10.98 9.52 -13.96
CA SER A 166 10.55 8.15 -14.32
C SER A 166 10.40 7.95 -15.82
N GLY A 167 10.05 9.02 -16.55
CA GLY A 167 9.67 8.94 -17.97
C GLY A 167 8.36 8.18 -18.22
N SER A 168 7.64 7.78 -17.16
CA SER A 168 6.38 7.05 -17.28
C SER A 168 5.30 7.95 -17.90
N ILE A 169 4.49 7.38 -18.80
CA ILE A 169 3.40 8.11 -19.44
C ILE A 169 2.09 7.85 -18.69
N THR A 170 1.44 8.92 -18.24
CA THR A 170 0.11 8.89 -17.64
C THR A 170 -0.89 9.54 -18.57
N ILE A 171 -2.08 8.95 -18.70
CA ILE A 171 -3.13 9.44 -19.59
C ILE A 171 -4.42 9.58 -18.79
N THR A 172 -4.97 10.79 -18.78
CA THR A 172 -6.22 11.09 -18.07
C THR A 172 -7.24 11.68 -19.04
N LEU A 173 -8.42 11.06 -19.09
CA LEU A 173 -9.62 11.60 -19.72
C LEU A 173 -10.42 12.38 -18.67
N ARG A 174 -10.38 13.70 -18.70
CA ARG A 174 -11.11 14.57 -17.78
C ARG A 174 -12.51 14.88 -18.28
N LEU A 175 -13.50 14.73 -17.41
CA LEU A 175 -14.90 14.99 -17.71
C LEU A 175 -15.26 16.43 -17.32
N ILE A 176 -15.47 17.29 -18.30
CA ILE A 176 -15.76 18.71 -18.08
C ILE A 176 -17.27 18.92 -17.87
N GLY A 177 -17.60 19.80 -16.94
CA GLY A 177 -18.96 20.31 -16.73
C GLY A 177 -19.84 19.46 -15.82
N ARG A 178 -19.30 18.38 -15.22
CA ARG A 178 -20.06 17.57 -14.25
C ARG A 178 -19.96 18.17 -12.86
N LYS A 179 -21.12 18.39 -12.24
CA LYS A 179 -21.22 18.69 -10.82
C LYS A 179 -21.06 17.36 -10.07
N GLY A 180 -20.36 17.42 -8.94
CA GLY A 180 -20.32 16.30 -8.01
C GLY A 180 -21.58 16.28 -7.14
N ILE A 181 -21.73 15.23 -6.33
CA ILE A 181 -22.75 15.16 -5.29
C ILE A 181 -22.18 15.59 -3.93
N TYR A 182 -23.08 15.82 -2.98
CA TYR A 182 -22.71 16.00 -1.58
C TYR A 182 -23.22 14.80 -0.78
N ILE A 183 -22.33 14.17 -0.03
CA ILE A 183 -22.65 13.13 0.93
C ILE A 183 -22.41 13.67 2.34
N VAL A 184 -23.24 13.26 3.29
CA VAL A 184 -23.12 13.67 4.69
C VAL A 184 -22.65 12.46 5.50
N ALA A 185 -21.47 12.54 6.09
CA ALA A 185 -20.94 11.50 6.96
C ALA A 185 -21.15 11.89 8.43
N PRO A 186 -21.91 11.13 9.23
CA PRO A 186 -22.01 11.39 10.66
C PRO A 186 -20.67 11.17 11.35
N ARG A 187 -20.51 11.83 12.51
CA ARG A 187 -19.31 11.66 13.33
C ARG A 187 -19.45 10.42 14.19
N LEU A 188 -18.87 9.30 13.74
CA LEU A 188 -18.89 8.02 14.45
C LEU A 188 -17.61 7.71 15.22
N LEU A 189 -16.49 8.32 14.81
CA LEU A 189 -15.19 8.10 15.44
C LEU A 189 -14.96 9.09 16.59
N SER A 190 -14.44 8.57 17.70
CA SER A 190 -13.95 9.35 18.83
C SER A 190 -12.79 10.27 18.43
N ASN A 191 -12.57 11.34 19.18
CA ASN A 191 -11.54 12.34 18.85
C ASN A 191 -10.12 11.77 18.70
N ASN A 192 -9.78 10.78 19.53
CA ASN A 192 -8.49 10.08 19.54
C ASN A 192 -8.29 9.15 18.32
N LEU A 193 -9.35 8.80 17.59
CA LEU A 193 -9.25 8.11 16.30
C LEU A 193 -9.36 9.08 15.13
N LEU A 194 -10.31 10.01 15.23
CA LEU A 194 -10.66 10.94 14.17
C LEU A 194 -9.51 11.90 13.82
N LYS A 195 -8.93 12.59 14.82
CA LYS A 195 -7.87 13.58 14.55
C LYS A 195 -6.62 12.93 13.95
N PRO A 196 -6.12 11.80 14.48
CA PRO A 196 -4.99 11.11 13.84
C PRO A 196 -5.30 10.62 12.43
N ALA A 197 -6.51 10.10 12.18
CA ALA A 197 -6.95 9.69 10.85
C ALA A 197 -6.95 10.85 9.84
N GLU A 198 -7.51 12.01 10.23
CA GLU A 198 -7.47 13.24 9.44
C GLU A 198 -6.02 13.62 9.08
N TYR A 199 -5.12 13.62 10.06
CA TYR A 199 -3.72 14.01 9.87
C TYR A 199 -2.97 13.01 8.97
N GLY A 200 -3.20 11.71 9.15
CA GLY A 200 -2.58 10.65 8.37
C GLY A 200 -2.91 10.77 6.88
N LEU A 201 -4.20 10.91 6.56
CA LEU A 201 -4.65 11.13 5.18
C LEU A 201 -4.13 12.47 4.63
N LEU A 202 -4.18 13.56 5.40
CA LEU A 202 -3.81 14.89 4.90
C LEU A 202 -2.30 15.06 4.64
N LEU A 203 -1.44 14.40 5.42
CA LEU A 203 0.00 14.46 5.21
C LEU A 203 0.48 13.55 4.07
N THR A 204 -0.35 12.62 3.62
CA THR A 204 -0.05 11.67 2.53
C THR A 204 -0.79 12.04 1.24
N ASP A 205 -1.89 11.34 0.92
CA ASP A 205 -2.72 11.46 -0.28
C ASP A 205 -3.54 12.77 -0.33
N GLY A 206 -3.78 13.37 0.83
CA GLY A 206 -4.57 14.59 0.95
C GLY A 206 -3.80 15.86 0.61
N THR A 207 -4.54 16.92 0.28
CA THR A 207 -4.05 18.27 0.05
C THR A 207 -5.00 19.28 0.70
N ILE A 208 -4.54 20.52 0.91
CA ILE A 208 -5.40 21.63 1.28
C ILE A 208 -5.54 22.45 0.01
N ASP A 209 -6.75 22.58 -0.52
CA ASP A 209 -6.97 23.38 -1.73
C ASP A 209 -6.84 24.88 -1.45
N LYS A 210 -6.84 25.68 -2.52
CA LYS A 210 -6.73 27.14 -2.44
C LYS A 210 -7.83 27.81 -1.61
N ASP A 211 -8.99 27.16 -1.47
CA ASP A 211 -10.14 27.68 -0.74
C ASP A 211 -10.13 27.19 0.74
N GLY A 212 -9.09 26.45 1.12
CA GLY A 212 -8.84 25.97 2.48
C GLY A 212 -9.52 24.65 2.83
N TYR A 213 -10.01 23.87 1.86
CA TYR A 213 -10.65 22.58 2.11
C TYR A 213 -9.64 21.43 2.04
N PRO A 214 -9.72 20.43 2.93
CA PRO A 214 -9.10 19.14 2.71
C PRO A 214 -9.64 18.50 1.44
N LYS A 215 -8.75 18.10 0.55
CA LYS A 215 -9.05 17.47 -0.74
C LYS A 215 -8.21 16.22 -0.93
N MET A 216 -8.80 15.18 -1.50
CA MET A 216 -8.07 13.97 -1.92
C MET A 216 -8.52 13.58 -3.33
N ASN A 217 -7.58 13.09 -4.15
CA ASN A 217 -7.92 12.42 -5.39
C ASN A 217 -7.57 10.94 -5.24
N THR A 218 -8.43 10.04 -5.71
CA THR A 218 -8.19 8.61 -5.60
C THR A 218 -8.80 7.87 -6.78
N ASN A 219 -8.29 6.68 -7.06
CA ASN A 219 -8.89 5.69 -7.96
C ASN A 219 -9.44 4.46 -7.18
N HIS A 220 -9.44 4.53 -5.86
CA HIS A 220 -9.84 3.44 -4.97
C HIS A 220 -11.16 3.72 -4.26
N LEU A 221 -12.10 2.78 -4.33
CA LEU A 221 -13.43 2.91 -3.72
C LEU A 221 -13.37 2.97 -2.21
N TRP A 222 -12.56 2.09 -1.61
CA TRP A 222 -12.41 2.05 -0.16
C TRP A 222 -11.83 3.36 0.41
N GLN A 223 -10.94 4.04 -0.33
CA GLN A 223 -10.37 5.33 0.10
C GLN A 223 -11.42 6.44 0.15
N ILE A 224 -12.45 6.41 -0.71
CA ILE A 224 -13.57 7.36 -0.66
C ILE A 224 -14.32 7.25 0.66
N ILE A 225 -14.62 6.02 1.09
CA ILE A 225 -15.35 5.74 2.32
C ILE A 225 -14.49 6.10 3.53
N VAL A 226 -13.21 5.68 3.55
CA VAL A 226 -12.25 6.04 4.60
C VAL A 226 -12.11 7.56 4.76
N PHE A 227 -11.98 8.30 3.66
CA PHE A 227 -11.91 9.75 3.70
C PHE A 227 -13.19 10.37 4.26
N SER A 228 -14.35 9.89 3.84
CA SER A 228 -15.64 10.40 4.30
C SER A 228 -15.85 10.16 5.79
N LEU A 229 -15.44 9.00 6.31
CA LEU A 229 -15.46 8.69 7.74
C LEU A 229 -14.44 9.51 8.55
N ALA A 230 -13.26 9.79 7.97
CA ALA A 230 -12.24 10.61 8.62
C ALA A 230 -12.59 12.10 8.64
N TYR A 231 -13.44 12.58 7.72
CA TYR A 231 -13.87 13.98 7.64
C TYR A 231 -15.39 14.10 7.74
N PRO A 232 -15.99 13.88 8.94
CA PRO A 232 -17.43 13.91 9.12
C PRO A 232 -18.03 15.29 8.80
N GLY A 233 -19.29 15.29 8.39
CA GLY A 233 -20.02 16.42 7.85
C GLY A 233 -20.20 16.30 6.33
N LYS A 234 -20.28 17.44 5.65
CA LYS A 234 -20.53 17.52 4.21
C LYS A 234 -19.24 17.27 3.43
N VAL A 235 -19.22 16.20 2.64
CA VAL A 235 -18.15 15.86 1.70
C VAL A 235 -18.68 15.98 0.28
N ARG A 236 -18.00 16.73 -0.58
CA ARG A 236 -18.28 16.76 -2.01
C ARG A 236 -17.52 15.63 -2.69
N LEU A 237 -18.24 14.79 -3.42
CA LEU A 237 -17.70 13.71 -4.24
C LEU A 237 -17.93 14.04 -5.71
N ALA A 238 -16.90 13.93 -6.54
CA ALA A 238 -17.01 14.07 -7.98
C ALA A 238 -16.17 13.00 -8.70
N ILE A 239 -16.56 12.65 -9.92
CA ILE A 239 -15.71 11.91 -10.85
C ILE A 239 -15.04 12.95 -11.76
N ASP A 240 -13.75 13.17 -11.55
CA ASP A 240 -12.93 14.11 -12.33
C ASP A 240 -12.60 13.53 -13.71
N GLY A 241 -12.51 12.21 -13.83
CA GLY A 241 -12.08 11.58 -15.05
C GLY A 241 -11.89 10.08 -14.99
N VAL A 242 -11.19 9.59 -16.00
CA VAL A 242 -10.78 8.19 -16.16
C VAL A 242 -9.29 8.16 -16.50
N ASN A 243 -8.52 7.35 -15.79
CA ASN A 243 -7.11 7.10 -16.09
C ASN A 243 -7.01 5.91 -17.05
N LEU A 244 -6.26 6.07 -18.14
CA LEU A 244 -5.91 4.99 -19.07
C LEU A 244 -4.51 4.49 -18.75
N ASN A 245 -4.43 3.41 -17.97
CA ASN A 245 -3.15 2.77 -17.66
C ASN A 245 -2.85 1.68 -18.70
N ASN A 246 -1.62 1.18 -18.70
CA ASN A 246 -1.23 0.09 -19.59
C ASN A 246 -2.09 -1.17 -19.39
N GLY A 247 -2.44 -1.51 -18.15
CA GLY A 247 -3.17 -2.74 -17.82
C GLY A 247 -4.67 -2.57 -17.69
N ASP A 248 -5.14 -1.37 -17.32
CA ASP A 248 -6.53 -1.16 -16.92
C ASP A 248 -7.01 0.29 -17.14
N VAL A 249 -8.32 0.47 -16.99
CA VAL A 249 -9.01 1.75 -17.03
C VAL A 249 -9.59 2.00 -15.64
N LYS A 250 -9.22 3.13 -15.00
CA LYS A 250 -9.65 3.43 -13.62
C LYS A 250 -10.41 4.74 -13.51
N VAL A 251 -11.53 4.74 -12.80
CA VAL A 251 -12.27 5.95 -12.46
C VAL A 251 -11.46 6.80 -11.48
N LYS A 252 -11.39 8.10 -11.73
CA LYS A 252 -10.69 9.06 -10.88
C LYS A 252 -11.68 9.92 -10.13
N TRP A 253 -11.64 9.81 -8.81
CA TRP A 253 -12.50 10.50 -7.87
C TRP A 253 -11.81 11.73 -7.31
N GLU A 254 -12.58 12.81 -7.14
CA GLU A 254 -12.20 14.00 -6.38
C GLU A 254 -13.10 14.11 -5.15
N LEU A 255 -12.48 14.24 -3.99
CA LEU A 255 -13.12 14.33 -2.68
C LEU A 255 -12.76 15.67 -2.05
N ARG A 256 -13.73 16.36 -1.47
CA ARG A 256 -13.50 17.62 -0.75
C ARG A 256 -14.33 17.69 0.52
N ALA A 257 -13.70 17.83 1.68
CA ALA A 257 -14.36 17.95 2.97
C ALA A 257 -14.85 19.39 3.20
N ILE A 258 -16.08 19.69 2.80
CA ILE A 258 -16.67 21.04 2.82
C ILE A 258 -16.84 21.56 4.25
N SER A 259 -17.28 20.69 5.17
CA SER A 259 -17.45 21.06 6.59
C SER A 259 -16.14 21.34 7.32
N HIS A 260 -14.98 21.14 6.68
CA HIS A 260 -13.65 21.33 7.28
C HIS A 260 -12.89 22.50 6.65
N LYS A 261 -13.60 23.44 6.00
CA LYS A 261 -13.01 24.66 5.47
C LYS A 261 -12.16 25.36 6.52
N THR A 262 -10.95 25.78 6.14
CA THR A 262 -9.97 26.53 6.95
C THR A 262 -9.54 25.89 8.28
N LYS A 263 -10.05 24.71 8.64
CA LYS A 263 -9.63 23.95 9.83
C LYS A 263 -8.13 23.67 9.82
N PHE A 264 -7.57 23.45 8.64
CA PHE A 264 -6.15 23.17 8.43
C PHE A 264 -5.48 24.34 7.74
N LYS A 265 -4.59 25.02 8.46
CA LYS A 265 -3.86 26.20 7.94
C LYS A 265 -2.69 25.80 7.02
N SER A 266 -1.96 24.73 7.35
CA SER A 266 -0.86 24.20 6.52
C SER A 266 -0.45 22.80 6.97
N LYS A 267 0.18 22.03 6.06
CA LYS A 267 0.78 20.71 6.40
C LYS A 267 1.85 20.82 7.50
N ALA A 268 2.65 21.88 7.51
CA ALA A 268 3.63 22.14 8.58
C ALA A 268 3.03 22.28 9.97
N LYS A 269 1.86 22.94 10.09
CA LYS A 269 1.16 23.03 11.38
C LYS A 269 0.57 21.68 11.80
N ILE A 270 0.18 20.83 10.84
CA ILE A 270 -0.31 19.48 11.12
C ILE A 270 0.83 18.59 11.63
N THR A 271 2.01 18.63 11.00
CA THR A 271 3.19 17.90 11.50
C THR A 271 3.46 18.23 12.97
N LYS A 272 3.46 19.52 13.35
CA LYS A 272 3.65 19.93 14.75
C LYS A 272 2.58 19.39 15.70
N LYS A 273 1.37 19.11 15.23
CA LYS A 273 0.31 18.45 16.02
C LYS A 273 0.52 16.95 16.12
N VAL A 274 0.98 16.31 15.04
CA VAL A 274 1.31 14.87 15.03
C VAL A 274 2.37 14.53 16.06
N LEU A 275 3.40 15.39 16.21
CA LEU A 275 4.46 15.21 17.20
C LEU A 275 3.99 15.34 18.67
N LYS A 276 2.74 15.75 18.90
CA LYS A 276 2.13 15.86 20.23
C LYS A 276 1.10 14.76 20.51
N LEU A 277 0.88 13.86 19.55
CA LEU A 277 0.00 12.71 19.75
C LEU A 277 0.62 11.76 20.77
N ASN A 278 -0.21 11.14 21.59
CA ASN A 278 0.25 10.03 22.42
C ASN A 278 0.55 8.79 21.54
N TYR A 279 1.04 7.71 22.15
CA TYR A 279 1.44 6.50 21.43
C TYR A 279 0.30 5.91 20.57
N ASP A 280 -0.88 5.68 21.16
CA ASP A 280 -2.03 5.07 20.46
C ASP A 280 -2.57 5.96 19.33
N GLU A 281 -2.63 7.27 19.58
CA GLU A 281 -2.99 8.26 18.57
C GLU A 281 -1.96 8.29 17.43
N PHE A 282 -0.67 8.21 17.75
CA PHE A 282 0.39 8.15 16.75
C PHE A 282 0.32 6.88 15.90
N LEU A 283 0.01 5.72 16.51
CA LEU A 283 -0.22 4.48 15.77
C LEU A 283 -1.40 4.61 14.81
N THR A 284 -2.49 5.24 15.25
CA THR A 284 -3.66 5.52 14.39
C THR A 284 -3.27 6.46 13.25
N PHE A 285 -2.54 7.54 13.53
CA PHE A 285 -2.00 8.42 12.49
C PHE A 285 -1.19 7.63 11.45
N LEU A 286 -0.29 6.75 11.92
CA LEU A 286 0.59 5.97 11.06
C LEU A 286 -0.19 4.97 10.20
N LEU A 287 -1.24 4.34 10.74
CA LEU A 287 -2.14 3.49 9.95
C LEU A 287 -2.73 4.27 8.77
N PHE A 288 -3.36 5.41 9.02
CA PHE A 288 -4.01 6.19 7.95
C PHE A 288 -2.99 6.82 6.99
N ALA A 289 -1.78 7.13 7.44
CA ALA A 289 -0.68 7.52 6.57
C ALA A 289 -0.26 6.35 5.64
N VAL A 290 -0.15 5.13 6.16
CA VAL A 290 0.15 3.94 5.34
C VAL A 290 -0.99 3.59 4.40
N LEU A 291 -2.24 3.80 4.81
CA LEU A 291 -3.40 3.64 3.92
C LEU A 291 -3.39 4.65 2.77
N GLY A 292 -2.88 5.86 2.97
CA GLY A 292 -2.62 6.82 1.89
C GLY A 292 -1.44 6.41 1.00
N ASP A 293 -0.26 6.95 1.30
CA ASP A 293 0.97 6.83 0.49
C ASP A 293 1.80 5.54 0.78
N GLY A 294 1.36 4.70 1.71
CA GLY A 294 2.08 3.48 2.09
C GLY A 294 1.60 2.22 1.39
N ASN A 295 2.28 1.12 1.70
CA ASN A 295 1.96 -0.20 1.18
C ASN A 295 2.15 -1.29 2.24
N ILE A 296 1.40 -2.38 2.06
CA ILE A 296 1.47 -3.57 2.89
C ILE A 296 1.61 -4.76 1.95
N TYR A 297 2.74 -5.46 2.04
CA TYR A 297 3.07 -6.57 1.16
C TYR A 297 3.39 -7.83 1.95
N ILE A 298 2.77 -8.93 1.53
CA ILE A 298 3.05 -10.27 2.03
C ILE A 298 3.52 -11.12 0.86
N LYS A 299 4.79 -11.51 0.88
CA LYS A 299 5.38 -12.54 0.00
C LYS A 299 5.95 -13.65 0.89
N ARG A 300 6.13 -14.87 0.36
CA ARG A 300 6.57 -16.09 1.10
C ARG A 300 7.67 -15.89 2.15
N LYS A 301 8.58 -14.92 1.98
CA LYS A 301 9.64 -14.57 2.96
C LYS A 301 9.68 -13.09 3.39
N LYS A 302 8.77 -12.25 2.90
CA LYS A 302 8.77 -10.80 3.14
C LYS A 302 7.40 -10.36 3.63
N LYS A 303 7.35 -9.98 4.90
CA LYS A 303 6.20 -9.33 5.54
C LYS A 303 6.62 -7.88 5.76
N VAL A 304 6.06 -6.94 5.00
CA VAL A 304 6.56 -5.56 4.98
C VAL A 304 5.39 -4.59 5.05
N ILE A 305 5.52 -3.62 5.95
CA ILE A 305 4.75 -2.38 5.95
C ILE A 305 5.74 -1.29 5.53
N ASP A 306 5.39 -0.48 4.54
CA ASP A 306 6.25 0.62 4.14
C ASP A 306 5.49 1.88 3.80
N ILE A 307 6.19 3.00 3.90
CA ILE A 307 5.71 4.30 3.45
C ILE A 307 6.81 4.97 2.65
N THR A 308 6.41 5.59 1.54
CA THR A 308 7.31 6.32 0.67
C THR A 308 7.13 7.82 0.88
N ILE A 309 8.22 8.50 1.21
CA ILE A 309 8.25 9.94 1.45
C ILE A 309 9.10 10.57 0.35
N GLY A 310 8.47 11.40 -0.48
CA GLY A 310 9.17 12.17 -1.52
C GLY A 310 10.18 13.14 -0.90
N GLY A 311 11.30 13.39 -1.58
CA GLY A 311 12.41 14.21 -1.04
C GLY A 311 11.97 15.58 -0.53
N SER A 312 11.05 16.26 -1.22
CA SER A 312 10.50 17.57 -0.80
C SER A 312 9.65 17.51 0.47
N LYS A 313 9.11 16.35 0.83
CA LYS A 313 8.35 16.12 2.08
C LYS A 313 9.26 15.66 3.23
N HIS A 314 10.53 15.30 2.97
CA HIS A 314 11.38 14.65 3.95
C HIS A 314 11.66 15.52 5.18
N GLU A 315 12.03 16.78 4.97
CA GLU A 315 12.28 17.72 6.07
C GLU A 315 11.02 17.98 6.91
N LEU A 316 9.88 18.10 6.23
CA LEU A 316 8.58 18.25 6.88
C LEU A 316 8.22 17.05 7.78
N TRP A 317 8.75 15.86 7.48
CA TRP A 317 8.46 14.61 8.21
C TRP A 317 9.56 14.20 9.18
N LYS A 318 10.64 14.99 9.36
CA LYS A 318 11.82 14.58 10.14
C LYS A 318 11.48 14.03 11.54
N GLY A 319 10.72 14.75 12.35
CA GLY A 319 10.34 14.27 13.68
C GLY A 319 9.39 13.06 13.66
N ILE A 320 8.51 12.96 12.64
CA ILE A 320 7.63 11.80 12.47
C ILE A 320 8.46 10.56 12.13
N ILE A 321 9.49 10.74 11.29
CA ILE A 321 10.42 9.68 10.90
C ILE A 321 11.19 9.16 12.11
N GLU A 322 11.68 10.04 13.00
CA GLU A 322 12.36 9.63 14.24
C GLU A 322 11.45 8.73 15.11
N MET A 323 10.16 9.09 15.25
CA MET A 323 9.16 8.26 15.93
C MET A 323 8.86 6.93 15.19
N MET A 324 8.89 6.92 13.85
CA MET A 324 8.76 5.68 13.09
C MET A 324 10.00 4.78 13.26
N GLU A 325 11.19 5.36 13.32
CA GLU A 325 12.44 4.63 13.54
C GLU A 325 12.47 3.98 14.93
N SER A 326 11.89 4.63 15.95
CA SER A 326 11.71 4.01 17.29
C SER A 326 10.73 2.82 17.26
N LEU A 327 9.74 2.82 16.37
CA LEU A 327 8.90 1.63 16.08
C LEU A 327 9.64 0.55 15.28
N GLY A 328 10.85 0.85 14.79
CA GLY A 328 11.72 -0.08 14.08
C GLY A 328 11.66 0.01 12.56
N PHE A 329 11.05 1.06 11.99
CA PHE A 329 11.15 1.33 10.55
C PHE A 329 12.62 1.64 10.19
N LYS A 330 13.05 1.21 9.01
CA LYS A 330 14.39 1.48 8.49
C LYS A 330 14.32 2.11 7.11
N ASN A 331 15.22 3.05 6.85
CA ASN A 331 15.34 3.71 5.54
C ASN A 331 16.08 2.80 4.54
N TYR A 332 15.47 2.61 3.36
CA TYR A 332 16.03 1.83 2.24
C TYR A 332 16.03 2.62 0.92
N GLY A 333 15.72 3.92 0.94
CA GLY A 333 15.56 4.73 -0.28
C GLY A 333 16.82 5.45 -0.78
N SER A 334 16.71 6.04 -1.97
CA SER A 334 17.75 6.87 -2.58
C SER A 334 17.60 8.35 -2.18
N ARG A 335 18.45 9.25 -2.71
CA ARG A 335 18.40 10.70 -2.42
C ARG A 335 17.02 11.33 -2.70
N ASN A 336 16.33 10.91 -3.76
CA ASN A 336 15.12 11.59 -4.25
C ASN A 336 13.81 11.04 -3.68
N THR A 337 13.83 9.77 -3.25
CA THR A 337 12.66 9.07 -2.74
C THR A 337 13.11 8.19 -1.59
N LYS A 338 12.70 8.53 -0.36
CA LYS A 338 13.04 7.76 0.83
C LYS A 338 11.91 6.79 1.16
N ARG A 339 12.25 5.51 1.25
CA ARG A 339 11.32 4.44 1.59
C ARG A 339 11.65 3.94 2.99
N TYR A 340 10.68 4.02 3.89
CA TYR A 340 10.80 3.53 5.25
C TYR A 340 10.03 2.22 5.37
N GLU A 341 10.72 1.14 5.72
CA GLU A 341 10.13 -0.19 5.80
C GLU A 341 10.22 -0.77 7.21
N LEU A 342 9.11 -1.34 7.69
CA LEU A 342 9.04 -2.21 8.85
C LEU A 342 8.85 -3.65 8.35
N ARG A 343 9.66 -4.59 8.87
CA ARG A 343 9.71 -5.95 8.33
C ARG A 343 9.39 -7.02 9.38
N SER A 344 8.98 -8.19 8.90
CA SER A 344 8.90 -9.45 9.65
C SER A 344 8.00 -9.36 10.88
N SER A 345 8.47 -9.75 12.06
CA SER A 345 7.66 -9.82 13.28
C SER A 345 7.20 -8.45 13.77
N LYS A 346 8.01 -7.40 13.59
CA LYS A 346 7.60 -6.04 13.96
C LYS A 346 6.43 -5.54 13.11
N ALA A 347 6.43 -5.87 11.81
CA ALA A 347 5.32 -5.55 10.92
C ALA A 347 4.03 -6.29 11.33
N VAL A 348 4.14 -7.57 11.71
CA VAL A 348 3.01 -8.35 12.23
C VAL A 348 2.48 -7.75 13.55
N ALA A 349 3.37 -7.38 14.47
CA ALA A 349 2.99 -6.78 15.76
C ALA A 349 2.24 -5.46 15.55
N LEU A 350 2.79 -4.56 14.71
CA LEU A 350 2.15 -3.29 14.39
C LEU A 350 0.78 -3.48 13.73
N ALA A 351 0.65 -4.41 12.78
CA ALA A 351 -0.63 -4.72 12.15
C ALA A 351 -1.69 -5.20 13.15
N LYS A 352 -1.29 -6.00 14.15
CA LYS A 352 -2.18 -6.42 15.24
C LYS A 352 -2.61 -5.26 16.12
N GLU A 353 -1.67 -4.41 16.50
CA GLU A 353 -1.96 -3.22 17.32
C GLU A 353 -2.96 -2.30 16.59
N TRP A 354 -2.78 -2.08 15.29
CA TRP A 354 -3.71 -1.31 14.47
C TRP A 354 -5.13 -1.88 14.43
N LEU A 355 -5.26 -3.20 14.35
CA LEU A 355 -6.58 -3.87 14.31
C LEU A 355 -7.10 -4.27 15.70
N ASN A 356 -6.44 -3.83 16.78
CA ASN A 356 -6.92 -4.06 18.14
C ASN A 356 -8.13 -3.17 18.48
N ASN A 357 -8.26 -2.02 17.81
CA ASN A 357 -9.44 -1.17 17.93
C ASN A 357 -10.62 -1.74 17.13
N ALA A 358 -11.74 -2.02 17.82
CA ALA A 358 -12.90 -2.67 17.22
C ALA A 358 -13.48 -1.91 16.01
N LEU A 359 -13.60 -0.58 16.10
CA LEU A 359 -14.16 0.22 14.99
C LEU A 359 -13.21 0.25 13.79
N VAL A 360 -11.90 0.43 14.02
CA VAL A 360 -10.89 0.38 12.95
C VAL A 360 -10.89 -0.99 12.27
N LYS A 361 -10.95 -2.06 13.07
CA LYS A 361 -11.03 -3.43 12.57
C LYS A 361 -12.26 -3.63 11.68
N VAL A 362 -13.44 -3.19 12.11
CA VAL A 362 -14.67 -3.27 11.31
C VAL A 362 -14.54 -2.49 10.00
N ILE A 363 -14.01 -1.26 10.03
CA ILE A 363 -13.78 -0.47 8.80
C ILE A 363 -12.89 -1.25 7.83
N VAL A 364 -11.76 -1.76 8.30
CA VAL A 364 -10.80 -2.50 7.47
C VAL A 364 -11.40 -3.79 6.92
N GLU A 365 -12.08 -4.58 7.75
CA GLU A 365 -12.72 -5.85 7.36
C GLU A 365 -13.83 -5.63 6.33
N CYS A 366 -14.76 -4.71 6.58
CA CYS A 366 -15.85 -4.39 5.66
C CYS A 366 -15.31 -3.87 4.32
N LEU A 367 -14.34 -2.95 4.33
CA LEU A 367 -13.80 -2.37 3.10
C LEU A 367 -12.87 -3.32 2.33
N SER A 368 -12.24 -4.28 3.00
CA SER A 368 -11.38 -5.30 2.36
C SER A 368 -12.12 -6.20 1.37
N GLN A 369 -13.46 -6.22 1.43
CA GLN A 369 -14.33 -6.97 0.54
C GLN A 369 -14.50 -6.31 -0.84
N LEU A 370 -14.13 -5.03 -0.98
CA LEU A 370 -14.10 -4.35 -2.30
C LEU A 370 -12.96 -4.91 -3.16
N PRO A 371 -13.14 -5.07 -4.48
CA PRO A 371 -12.17 -5.74 -5.34
C PRO A 371 -10.80 -5.03 -5.38
N ASP A 372 -10.77 -3.72 -5.22
CA ASP A 372 -9.55 -2.89 -5.27
C ASP A 372 -8.84 -2.71 -3.91
N ALA A 373 -9.28 -3.43 -2.87
CA ALA A 373 -8.81 -3.27 -1.49
C ALA A 373 -7.69 -4.26 -1.07
N ASP A 374 -6.77 -4.60 -1.99
CA ASP A 374 -5.64 -5.52 -1.70
C ASP A 374 -4.81 -5.09 -0.48
N LYS A 375 -4.61 -3.78 -0.32
CA LYS A 375 -3.88 -3.21 0.82
C LYS A 375 -4.55 -3.58 2.15
N LEU A 376 -5.87 -3.53 2.22
CA LEU A 376 -6.66 -3.88 3.42
C LEU A 376 -6.68 -5.40 3.65
N ARG A 377 -6.81 -6.20 2.59
CA ARG A 377 -6.68 -7.67 2.69
C ARG A 377 -5.32 -8.10 3.21
N ASN A 378 -4.25 -7.45 2.74
CA ASN A 378 -2.91 -7.70 3.22
C ASN A 378 -2.75 -7.26 4.69
N LEU A 379 -3.39 -6.17 5.12
CA LEU A 379 -3.39 -5.77 6.53
C LEU A 379 -4.04 -6.83 7.42
N ILE A 380 -5.23 -7.32 7.05
CA ILE A 380 -5.94 -8.39 7.79
C ILE A 380 -5.09 -9.65 7.84
N THR A 381 -4.57 -10.07 6.69
CA THR A 381 -3.72 -11.27 6.58
C THR A 381 -2.44 -11.12 7.41
N LEU A 382 -1.86 -9.92 7.48
CA LEU A 382 -0.67 -9.66 8.27
C LEU A 382 -1.00 -9.69 9.77
N ALA A 383 -2.13 -9.10 10.18
CA ALA A 383 -2.58 -9.06 11.56
C ALA A 383 -3.01 -10.44 12.09
N SER A 384 -3.49 -11.35 11.23
CA SER A 384 -3.83 -12.72 11.66
C SER A 384 -2.61 -13.61 11.89
N MET A 385 -1.42 -13.22 11.41
CA MET A 385 -0.19 -14.00 11.61
C MET A 385 0.29 -13.98 13.06
N ARG A 386 0.97 -15.03 13.50
CA ARG A 386 1.65 -15.06 14.81
C ARG A 386 2.83 -14.09 14.81
N VAL A 387 2.94 -13.25 15.86
CA VAL A 387 4.15 -12.45 16.08
C VAL A 387 5.27 -13.42 16.47
N LYS A 388 6.38 -13.35 15.74
CA LYS A 388 7.58 -14.13 16.08
C LYS A 388 8.45 -13.33 17.06
N PRO A 389 8.66 -13.79 18.30
CA PRO A 389 9.67 -13.31 19.22
C PRO A 389 11.02 -13.34 18.54
N HIS A 390 11.82 -12.33 18.85
CA HIS A 390 13.21 -12.29 18.48
C HIS A 390 13.94 -13.48 19.13
N GLY A 391 14.79 -14.19 18.38
CA GLY A 391 15.58 -15.28 18.95
C GLY A 391 14.86 -16.60 19.23
N ARG A 392 13.72 -16.93 18.61
CA ARG A 392 13.05 -18.24 18.83
C ARG A 392 13.86 -19.48 18.43
N SER A 393 14.78 -19.34 17.48
CA SER A 393 15.78 -20.38 17.18
C SER A 393 16.99 -20.30 18.10
N MET A 394 17.12 -19.25 18.91
CA MET A 394 18.21 -19.12 19.87
C MET A 394 17.85 -19.83 21.16
N ILE A 395 18.79 -20.62 21.66
CA ILE A 395 18.74 -21.21 22.99
C ILE A 395 20.00 -20.79 23.74
N GLU A 396 19.83 -20.56 25.04
CA GLU A 396 20.95 -20.34 25.94
C GLU A 396 21.59 -21.68 26.31
N ILE A 397 22.87 -21.82 25.99
CA ILE A 397 23.63 -23.06 26.22
C ILE A 397 24.22 -23.04 27.62
N ILE A 398 24.90 -21.95 27.94
CA ILE A 398 25.46 -21.58 29.24
C ILE A 398 25.19 -20.08 29.43
N ASP A 399 25.37 -19.58 30.66
CA ASP A 399 25.12 -18.17 31.00
C ASP A 399 25.74 -17.22 29.97
N ASP A 400 24.90 -16.32 29.44
CA ASP A 400 25.24 -15.31 28.42
C ASP A 400 25.70 -15.85 27.06
N VAL A 401 25.64 -17.16 26.81
CA VAL A 401 25.98 -17.76 25.51
C VAL A 401 24.73 -18.33 24.82
N TRP A 402 24.22 -17.52 23.89
CA TRP A 402 23.07 -17.86 23.05
C TRP A 402 23.50 -18.37 21.67
N MET A 403 22.96 -19.53 21.26
CA MET A 403 23.23 -20.13 19.95
C MET A 403 21.93 -20.40 19.17
N ASN A 404 21.95 -20.14 17.86
CA ASN A 404 20.86 -20.44 16.94
C ASN A 404 20.85 -21.92 16.54
N ILE A 405 19.69 -22.54 16.65
CA ILE A 405 19.36 -23.84 16.08
C ILE A 405 19.16 -23.68 14.58
N ASN A 406 20.04 -24.32 13.82
CA ASN A 406 19.96 -24.43 12.39
C ASN A 406 19.62 -25.87 11.98
N VAL A 407 18.58 -26.02 11.15
CA VAL A 407 18.10 -27.31 10.65
C VAL A 407 18.35 -27.39 9.15
N ARG A 408 19.12 -28.39 8.72
CA ARG A 408 19.41 -28.64 7.30
C ARG A 408 18.41 -29.61 6.67
N ASP A 409 18.45 -29.76 5.34
CA ASP A 409 17.45 -30.48 4.55
C ASP A 409 17.26 -31.96 4.95
N ALA A 410 18.29 -32.61 5.51
CA ALA A 410 18.22 -33.99 6.02
C ALA A 410 17.81 -34.09 7.52
N GLY A 411 17.27 -33.02 8.12
CA GLY A 411 16.95 -32.98 9.55
C GLY A 411 18.20 -32.90 10.46
N TYR A 412 19.37 -32.62 9.89
CA TYR A 412 20.59 -32.42 10.67
C TYR A 412 20.54 -31.09 11.43
N VAL A 413 20.81 -31.15 12.73
CA VAL A 413 20.74 -29.99 13.65
C VAL A 413 22.14 -29.56 14.06
N GLU A 414 22.39 -28.25 13.94
CA GLU A 414 23.59 -27.60 14.46
C GLU A 414 23.18 -26.39 15.28
N LEU A 415 23.83 -26.20 16.42
CA LEU A 415 23.78 -24.94 17.15
C LEU A 415 24.88 -24.04 16.63
N ARG A 416 24.57 -22.77 16.38
CA ARG A 416 25.48 -21.82 15.75
C ARG A 416 25.44 -20.46 16.44
N ALA A 417 26.60 -19.92 16.77
CA ALA A 417 26.77 -18.52 17.10
C ALA A 417 27.74 -17.90 16.08
N TRP A 418 27.46 -16.68 15.64
CA TRP A 418 28.33 -15.96 14.71
C TRP A 418 28.87 -14.70 15.38
N ARG A 419 30.14 -14.41 15.16
CA ARG A 419 30.82 -13.20 15.64
C ARG A 419 31.69 -12.63 14.54
N ARG A 420 31.81 -11.31 14.51
CA ARG A 420 32.62 -10.61 13.52
C ARG A 420 34.12 -10.66 13.85
N ARG A 421 34.47 -10.63 15.15
CA ARG A 421 35.86 -10.68 15.64
C ARG A 421 36.22 -12.09 16.08
N LEU A 422 37.47 -12.49 15.83
CA LEU A 422 37.99 -13.82 16.20
C LEU A 422 38.06 -13.99 17.72
N GLU A 423 38.48 -12.96 18.44
CA GLU A 423 38.63 -12.95 19.90
C GLU A 423 37.30 -13.25 20.60
N ASP A 424 36.23 -12.53 20.24
CA ASP A 424 34.87 -12.78 20.74
C ASP A 424 34.42 -14.22 20.45
N ALA A 425 34.78 -14.75 19.28
CA ALA A 425 34.39 -16.09 18.88
C ALA A 425 35.14 -17.18 19.66
N ARG A 426 36.44 -16.96 19.91
CA ARG A 426 37.28 -17.83 20.75
C ARG A 426 36.82 -17.82 22.20
N ALA A 427 36.50 -16.65 22.75
CA ALA A 427 35.98 -16.53 24.12
C ALA A 427 34.72 -17.38 24.32
N ILE A 428 33.78 -17.33 23.35
CA ILE A 428 32.58 -18.17 23.37
C ILE A 428 32.92 -19.66 23.23
N GLN A 429 33.83 -20.02 22.33
CA GLN A 429 34.24 -21.41 22.13
C GLN A 429 34.87 -21.99 23.41
N GLU A 430 35.76 -21.25 24.05
CA GLU A 430 36.45 -21.65 25.28
C GLU A 430 35.49 -21.73 26.46
N ALA A 431 34.54 -20.80 26.59
CA ALA A 431 33.48 -20.88 27.60
C ALA A 431 32.64 -22.16 27.45
N LEU A 432 32.22 -22.47 26.21
CA LEU A 432 31.48 -23.70 25.92
C LEU A 432 32.29 -24.97 26.19
N ARG A 433 33.59 -24.98 25.86
CA ARG A 433 34.48 -26.11 26.15
C ARG A 433 34.70 -26.32 27.64
N ARG A 434 34.88 -25.24 28.41
CA ARG A 434 34.97 -25.29 29.89
C ARG A 434 33.70 -25.86 30.52
N ALA A 435 32.54 -25.58 29.93
CA ALA A 435 31.26 -26.16 30.33
C ALA A 435 31.03 -27.59 29.80
N GLY A 436 32.03 -28.25 29.21
CA GLY A 436 31.94 -29.65 28.77
C GLY A 436 31.33 -29.86 27.38
N TYR A 437 31.15 -28.80 26.57
CA TYR A 437 30.64 -28.94 25.21
C TYR A 437 31.77 -28.99 24.16
N GLU A 438 31.68 -29.95 23.22
CA GLU A 438 32.55 -30.02 22.04
C GLU A 438 32.24 -28.90 21.02
N ALA A 439 32.55 -27.66 21.36
CA ALA A 439 32.38 -26.50 20.49
C ALA A 439 33.54 -26.39 19.47
N LYS A 440 33.17 -26.24 18.19
CA LYS A 440 34.09 -26.03 17.07
C LYS A 440 33.96 -24.60 16.53
N LEU A 441 35.05 -24.09 15.97
CA LEU A 441 35.13 -22.76 15.38
C LEU A 441 35.53 -22.90 13.92
N ARG A 442 34.88 -22.15 13.03
CA ARG A 442 35.28 -22.03 11.63
C ARG A 442 35.10 -20.61 11.13
N GLU A 443 35.89 -20.23 10.14
CA GLU A 443 35.67 -18.99 9.41
C GLU A 443 34.48 -19.16 8.45
N ALA A 444 33.56 -18.20 8.45
CA ALA A 444 32.39 -18.21 7.60
C ALA A 444 31.85 -16.78 7.35
N ARG A 445 31.65 -16.45 6.07
CA ARG A 445 30.97 -15.22 5.61
C ARG A 445 31.61 -13.93 6.16
N GLY A 446 32.94 -13.83 6.14
CA GLY A 446 33.67 -12.64 6.61
C GLY A 446 33.61 -12.46 8.13
N GLY A 447 33.55 -13.56 8.88
CA GLY A 447 33.58 -13.61 10.34
C GLY A 447 33.76 -15.06 10.81
N PHE A 448 33.45 -15.32 12.07
CA PHE A 448 33.72 -16.59 12.73
C PHE A 448 32.45 -17.21 13.29
N GLU A 449 32.21 -18.48 12.95
CA GLU A 449 31.06 -19.26 13.38
C GLU A 449 31.51 -20.32 14.40
N ILE A 450 30.94 -20.23 15.61
CA ILE A 450 31.04 -21.24 16.65
C ILE A 450 29.88 -22.21 16.46
N TYR A 451 30.12 -23.51 16.47
CA TYR A 451 29.07 -24.49 16.31
C TYR A 451 29.23 -25.73 17.20
N ILE A 452 28.09 -26.29 17.60
CA ILE A 452 27.96 -27.59 18.28
C ILE A 452 27.17 -28.52 17.37
N ASN A 453 27.74 -29.69 17.10
CA ASN A 453 27.13 -30.68 16.23
C ASN A 453 26.03 -31.48 16.95
N LYS A 454 25.13 -32.09 16.16
CA LYS A 454 24.10 -33.03 16.62
C LYS A 454 24.60 -34.08 17.61
N GLY A 455 25.79 -34.65 17.37
CA GLY A 455 26.35 -35.71 18.22
C GLY A 455 26.50 -35.28 19.67
N GLN A 456 27.04 -34.09 19.90
CA GLN A 456 27.20 -33.52 21.24
C GLN A 456 25.85 -33.12 21.85
N ALA A 457 24.94 -32.56 21.04
CA ALA A 457 23.59 -32.22 21.49
C ALA A 457 22.81 -33.44 22.02
N LYS A 458 23.03 -34.64 21.46
CA LYS A 458 22.42 -35.89 21.96
C LYS A 458 23.00 -36.39 23.28
N ARG A 459 24.29 -36.12 23.55
CA ARG A 459 24.99 -36.59 24.75
C ARG A 459 24.69 -35.76 25.99
N SER A 460 24.11 -34.56 25.84
CA SER A 460 23.75 -33.67 26.95
C SER A 460 22.21 -33.59 27.06
N PRO A 461 21.60 -34.29 28.04
CA PRO A 461 20.13 -34.34 28.20
C PRO A 461 19.49 -32.95 28.38
N GLU A 462 20.10 -32.08 29.17
CA GLU A 462 19.62 -30.70 29.39
C GLU A 462 19.60 -29.88 28.11
N LEU A 463 20.68 -29.98 27.32
CA LEU A 463 20.76 -29.29 26.04
C LEU A 463 19.76 -29.86 25.04
N LEU A 464 19.57 -31.18 25.02
CA LEU A 464 18.59 -31.85 24.18
C LEU A 464 17.16 -31.37 24.47
N ILE A 465 16.78 -31.22 25.76
CA ILE A 465 15.48 -30.69 26.16
C ILE A 465 15.28 -29.28 25.61
N LYS A 466 16.27 -28.38 25.78
CA LYS A 466 16.23 -27.00 25.26
C LYS A 466 16.08 -26.98 23.73
N ILE A 467 16.86 -27.80 23.01
CA ILE A 467 16.80 -27.91 21.55
C ILE A 467 15.42 -28.42 21.10
N CYS A 468 14.92 -29.49 21.72
CA CYS A 468 13.65 -30.10 21.36
C CYS A 468 12.46 -29.16 21.61
N GLY A 469 12.47 -28.41 22.73
CA GLY A 469 11.47 -27.38 23.00
C GLY A 469 11.46 -26.28 21.94
N ALA A 470 12.63 -25.82 21.51
CA ALA A 470 12.74 -24.83 20.45
C ALA A 470 12.36 -25.39 19.06
N LEU A 471 12.75 -26.63 18.72
CA LEU A 471 12.37 -27.29 17.46
C LEU A 471 10.85 -27.47 17.34
N ARG A 472 10.15 -27.82 18.43
CA ARG A 472 8.67 -27.89 18.43
C ARG A 472 8.03 -26.54 18.11
N LYS A 473 8.47 -25.48 18.80
CA LYS A 473 8.03 -24.10 18.51
C LYS A 473 8.32 -23.72 17.06
N MET A 474 9.49 -24.11 16.52
CA MET A 474 9.85 -23.88 15.12
C MET A 474 8.98 -24.68 14.13
N TYR A 475 8.55 -25.89 14.49
CA TYR A 475 7.68 -26.76 13.69
C TYR A 475 6.25 -26.20 13.60
N GLU A 476 5.65 -25.88 14.74
CA GLU A 476 4.34 -25.21 14.81
C GLU A 476 4.33 -23.91 14.00
N ASP A 477 5.39 -23.11 14.13
CA ASP A 477 5.54 -21.87 13.37
C ASP A 477 5.62 -22.16 11.85
N ALA A 478 6.29 -23.22 11.43
CA ALA A 478 6.36 -23.60 10.02
C ALA A 478 5.01 -24.06 9.46
N ILE A 479 4.21 -24.79 10.24
CA ILE A 479 2.83 -25.16 9.90
C ILE A 479 1.96 -23.91 9.78
N SER A 480 2.01 -23.01 10.77
CA SER A 480 1.19 -21.77 10.77
C SER A 480 1.49 -20.84 9.59
N GLU A 481 2.66 -21.00 8.95
CA GLU A 481 3.09 -20.23 7.78
C GLU A 481 2.82 -20.93 6.45
N ASN A 482 2.13 -22.09 6.45
CA ASN A 482 1.99 -22.97 5.29
C ASN A 482 3.34 -23.23 4.60
N ASN A 483 4.39 -23.41 5.39
CA ASN A 483 5.74 -23.68 4.89
C ASN A 483 6.07 -25.16 5.07
N GLU A 484 5.38 -26.00 4.31
CA GLU A 484 5.44 -27.47 4.39
C GLU A 484 6.87 -27.98 4.32
N ARG A 485 7.67 -27.51 3.35
CA ARG A 485 9.09 -27.91 3.21
C ARG A 485 9.91 -27.60 4.46
N LYS A 486 9.64 -26.49 5.16
CA LYS A 486 10.34 -26.16 6.40
C LYS A 486 9.82 -27.01 7.56
N ALA A 487 8.51 -27.20 7.65
CA ALA A 487 7.88 -28.03 8.68
C ALA A 487 8.42 -29.46 8.60
N GLU A 488 8.51 -30.03 7.40
CA GLU A 488 9.05 -31.36 7.15
C GLU A 488 10.51 -31.49 7.60
N LYS A 489 11.37 -30.53 7.25
CA LYS A 489 12.79 -30.52 7.70
C LYS A 489 12.90 -30.52 9.23
N ILE A 490 12.05 -29.75 9.90
CA ILE A 490 12.05 -29.66 11.36
C ILE A 490 11.48 -30.93 11.98
N ALA A 491 10.42 -31.52 11.40
CA ALA A 491 9.88 -32.81 11.84
C ALA A 491 10.95 -33.91 11.76
N ARG A 492 11.67 -33.99 10.62
CA ARG A 492 12.81 -34.91 10.46
C ARG A 492 13.87 -34.66 11.54
N ALA A 493 14.16 -33.41 11.88
CA ALA A 493 15.09 -33.07 12.96
C ALA A 493 14.62 -33.52 14.35
N ILE A 494 13.34 -33.33 14.68
CA ILE A 494 12.72 -33.78 15.93
C ILE A 494 12.84 -35.30 16.06
N ILE A 495 12.51 -36.04 14.99
CA ILE A 495 12.64 -37.50 14.93
C ILE A 495 14.12 -37.90 15.09
N THR A 496 14.99 -37.26 14.32
CA THR A 496 16.43 -37.56 14.28
C THR A 496 17.13 -37.35 15.62
N LEU A 497 16.62 -36.44 16.45
CA LEU A 497 17.10 -36.16 17.80
C LEU A 497 16.43 -37.00 18.89
N ASN A 498 15.44 -37.83 18.57
CA ASN A 498 14.62 -38.57 19.53
C ASN A 498 13.99 -37.66 20.60
N CYS A 499 13.45 -36.51 20.17
CA CYS A 499 12.90 -35.53 21.09
C CYS A 499 11.71 -36.09 21.90
N PRO A 500 11.77 -36.12 23.24
CA PRO A 500 10.78 -36.81 24.09
C PRO A 500 9.42 -36.10 24.06
N VAL A 501 8.38 -36.76 23.55
CA VAL A 501 7.01 -36.20 23.45
C VAL A 501 6.55 -35.77 24.86
N PRO A 502 6.10 -34.53 25.08
CA PRO A 502 5.69 -34.11 26.41
C PRO A 502 4.40 -34.85 26.77
N CYS A 503 4.35 -35.44 27.97
CA CYS A 503 3.21 -36.25 28.44
C CYS A 503 1.87 -35.49 28.56
N SER A 504 1.82 -34.19 28.27
CA SER A 504 0.61 -33.36 28.40
C SER A 504 -0.09 -33.00 27.07
N GLU A 505 0.44 -33.40 25.91
CA GLU A 505 -0.19 -33.14 24.60
C GLU A 505 -0.07 -34.35 23.67
N SER A 506 -0.80 -35.43 23.97
CA SER A 506 -0.84 -36.63 23.12
C SER A 506 -1.67 -36.47 21.84
N THR A 507 -2.10 -35.25 21.48
CA THR A 507 -3.00 -35.04 20.34
C THR A 507 -2.56 -33.83 19.52
N ARG A 508 -1.73 -34.05 18.48
CA ARG A 508 -1.68 -33.25 17.21
C ARG A 508 -0.37 -33.34 16.39
N LEU A 509 0.55 -34.27 16.63
CA LEU A 509 1.53 -34.60 15.58
C LEU A 509 0.89 -35.57 14.57
N LYS A 510 0.03 -35.05 13.69
CA LYS A 510 -0.28 -35.74 12.43
C LYS A 510 0.97 -35.67 11.57
N ILE A 511 1.87 -36.63 11.77
CA ILE A 511 2.98 -36.88 10.88
C ILE A 511 2.34 -37.31 9.55
N LEU A 512 2.48 -36.47 8.52
CA LEU A 512 2.13 -36.86 7.15
C LEU A 512 2.94 -38.13 6.82
N PRO A 513 2.31 -39.19 6.29
CA PRO A 513 3.03 -40.39 5.90
C PRO A 513 4.10 -40.02 4.86
N LEU A 514 5.29 -40.61 5.02
CA LEU A 514 6.48 -40.44 4.17
C LEU A 514 6.22 -40.85 2.72
#